data_AF-A0A7S0G3S2-F1
#
_entry.id   AF-A0A7S0G3S2-F1
#
_cell.length_a   1.000
_cell.length_b   1.000
_cell.length_c   1.000
_cell.angle_alpha   90.00
_cell.angle_beta   90.00
_cell.angle_gamma   90.00
#
_symmetry.space_group_name_H-M   'P 1'
#
loop_
_entity.id
_entity.type
_entity.pdbx_description
1 polymer ?
#
loop_
_entity_poly.entity_id
_entity_poly.type
_entity_poly.pdbx_seq_one_letter_code
_entity_poly.pdbx_strand_id
1 'polypeptide(L)'
;SVNADYSKTLRASSAMTEEDPKMSAEQLMHEHWDRGEYSEVVKAFQAVPQGSHGRRLGRNSLRIHVESIIKVGTDDEVCAAIEQGHHRGLRFTAEAYRILVTIRSSTGDGDAMAIMEEDSSFLNSNTFLKVLRNFLNRGMQSSALRLFQVINMNQVIGSESLNEGCRMLIEYGLQHGDEHGAQRSLKILAENRNADVEESTLLPLLRQGTDSDAVARLQEL
;
A
#
# COMPACT_ATOMS: atom_id res chain seq x y z
N SER A 1 -29.61 46.68 58.36
CA SER A 1 -28.84 45.75 57.52
C SER A 1 -29.48 45.75 56.15
N VAL A 2 -28.77 46.31 55.18
CA VAL A 2 -29.19 46.43 53.78
C VAL A 2 -28.98 45.08 53.11
N ASN A 3 -30.04 44.47 52.57
CA ASN A 3 -30.04 43.89 51.23
C ASN A 3 -31.46 43.45 50.84
N ALA A 4 -31.95 44.10 49.80
CA ALA A 4 -33.22 43.87 49.15
C ALA A 4 -33.12 42.75 48.09
N ASP A 5 -34.26 42.10 47.88
CA ASP A 5 -34.84 41.62 46.61
C ASP A 5 -33.94 41.15 45.46
N TYR A 6 -34.24 39.97 44.92
CA TYR A 6 -34.98 39.87 43.64
C TYR A 6 -35.36 38.40 43.37
N SER A 7 -36.45 37.96 43.97
CA SER A 7 -37.18 36.76 43.56
C SER A 7 -38.20 37.14 42.48
N LYS A 8 -37.76 37.34 41.24
CA LYS A 8 -38.67 37.33 40.09
C LYS A 8 -38.05 36.65 38.87
N THR A 9 -38.80 35.62 38.45
CA THR A 9 -39.00 35.15 37.08
C THR A 9 -37.82 34.50 36.35
N LEU A 10 -37.81 33.17 36.35
CA LEU A 10 -37.31 32.37 35.23
C LEU A 10 -38.14 31.08 35.08
N ARG A 11 -39.40 31.26 34.67
CA ARG A 11 -40.19 30.25 33.96
C ARG A 11 -40.91 30.94 32.81
N ALA A 12 -40.29 30.92 31.64
CA ALA A 12 -40.92 30.86 30.31
C ALA A 12 -39.83 31.00 29.25
N SER A 13 -39.19 29.88 28.92
CA SER A 13 -38.77 29.52 27.56
C SER A 13 -38.02 28.19 27.66
N SER A 14 -38.78 27.12 27.84
CA SER A 14 -38.39 25.82 27.29
C SER A 14 -38.45 25.95 25.77
N ALA A 15 -37.46 26.61 25.17
CA ALA A 15 -37.09 26.27 23.82
C ALA A 15 -36.46 24.89 23.96
N MET A 16 -37.22 23.86 23.59
CA MET A 16 -36.62 22.62 23.17
C MET A 16 -35.71 23.01 22.01
N THR A 17 -34.42 23.17 22.28
CA THR A 17 -33.45 22.91 21.23
C THR A 17 -33.60 21.43 20.94
N GLU A 18 -34.37 21.11 19.90
CA GLU A 18 -34.04 19.99 19.02
C GLU A 18 -32.56 20.19 18.62
N GLU A 19 -31.64 19.77 19.49
CA GLU A 19 -30.36 19.28 19.03
C GLU A 19 -30.68 17.96 18.34
N ASP A 20 -31.14 18.10 17.10
CA ASP A 20 -31.04 17.08 16.09
C ASP A 20 -29.62 16.51 16.19
N PRO A 21 -29.43 15.22 16.51
CA PRO A 21 -28.09 14.69 16.73
C PRO A 21 -27.34 14.78 15.41
N LYS A 22 -26.52 15.82 15.24
CA LYS A 22 -25.72 15.99 14.03
C LYS A 22 -24.83 14.77 13.90
N MET A 23 -25.18 13.93 12.93
CA MET A 23 -24.42 12.75 12.54
C MET A 23 -22.95 13.14 12.36
N SER A 24 -22.03 12.36 12.93
CA SER A 24 -20.61 12.63 12.76
C SER A 24 -20.22 12.45 11.29
N ALA A 25 -19.21 13.17 10.81
CA ALA A 25 -18.74 13.01 9.43
C ALA A 25 -18.31 11.56 9.13
N GLU A 26 -17.74 10.87 10.12
CA GLU A 26 -17.42 9.45 10.02
C GLU A 26 -18.67 8.58 9.87
N GLN A 27 -19.74 8.82 10.65
CA GLN A 27 -21.01 8.10 10.50
C GLN A 27 -21.64 8.32 9.12
N LEU A 28 -21.63 9.56 8.63
CA LEU A 28 -22.14 9.89 7.30
C LEU A 28 -21.34 9.18 6.19
N MET A 29 -20.01 9.14 6.31
CA MET A 29 -19.16 8.38 5.39
C MET A 29 -19.49 6.88 5.41
N HIS A 30 -19.73 6.30 6.59
CA HIS A 30 -20.12 4.89 6.71
C HIS A 30 -21.48 4.61 6.07
N GLU A 31 -22.46 5.49 6.27
CA GLU A 31 -23.79 5.33 5.67
C GLU A 31 -23.74 5.38 4.13
N HIS A 32 -23.02 6.33 3.56
CA HIS A 32 -22.79 6.39 2.11
C HIS A 32 -22.01 5.17 1.60
N TRP A 33 -21.01 4.72 2.36
CA TRP A 33 -20.23 3.53 2.02
C TRP A 33 -21.10 2.27 1.94
N ASP A 34 -21.96 2.04 2.94
CA ASP A 34 -22.85 0.88 3.01
C ASP A 34 -23.89 0.88 1.87
N ARG A 35 -24.24 2.06 1.35
CA ARG A 35 -25.10 2.23 0.16
C ARG A 35 -24.37 2.15 -1.17
N GLY A 36 -23.04 2.06 -1.16
CA GLY A 36 -22.21 2.11 -2.38
C GLY A 36 -22.13 3.50 -3.02
N GLU A 37 -22.48 4.56 -2.29
CA GLU A 37 -22.45 5.96 -2.72
C GLU A 37 -21.04 6.54 -2.58
N TYR A 38 -20.05 5.94 -3.24
CA TYR A 38 -18.62 6.24 -3.05
C TYR A 38 -18.26 7.71 -3.31
N SER A 39 -18.86 8.37 -4.30
CA SER A 39 -18.63 9.80 -4.55
C SER A 39 -19.10 10.69 -3.39
N GLU A 40 -20.16 10.30 -2.67
CA GLU A 40 -20.65 11.02 -1.50
C GLU A 40 -19.73 10.81 -0.29
N VAL A 41 -19.13 9.62 -0.15
CA VAL A 41 -18.07 9.37 0.85
C VAL A 41 -16.89 10.32 0.65
N VAL A 42 -16.45 10.53 -0.60
CA VAL A 42 -15.36 11.45 -0.94
C VAL A 42 -15.71 12.88 -0.54
N LYS A 43 -16.91 13.35 -0.91
CA LYS A 43 -17.40 14.69 -0.52
C LYS A 43 -17.49 14.87 0.98
N ALA A 44 -18.01 13.87 1.70
CA ALA A 44 -18.15 13.90 3.16
C ALA A 44 -16.78 14.03 3.86
N PHE A 45 -15.76 13.31 3.39
CA PHE A 45 -14.40 13.42 3.92
C PHE A 45 -13.76 14.79 3.64
N GLN A 46 -13.93 15.30 2.42
CA GLN A 46 -13.38 16.60 2.00
C GLN A 46 -14.04 17.78 2.73
N ALA A 47 -15.33 17.65 3.08
CA ALA A 47 -16.06 18.65 3.85
C ALA A 47 -15.57 18.81 5.31
N VAL A 48 -14.73 17.89 5.81
CA VAL A 48 -14.10 18.03 7.14
C VAL A 48 -12.92 19.01 7.06
N PRO A 49 -12.96 20.13 7.80
CA PRO A 49 -11.89 21.13 7.77
C PRO A 49 -10.54 20.56 8.23
N GLN A 50 -9.46 20.97 7.57
CA GLN A 50 -8.12 20.68 8.05
C GLN A 50 -7.89 21.40 9.40
N GLY A 51 -7.47 20.65 10.43
CA GLY A 51 -7.20 21.20 11.76
C GLY A 51 -8.37 21.20 12.75
N SER A 52 -9.57 20.75 12.36
CA SER A 52 -10.67 20.63 13.33
C SER A 52 -10.45 19.44 14.25
N HIS A 53 -9.92 19.67 15.46
CA HIS A 53 -9.81 18.66 16.53
C HIS A 53 -11.18 18.12 17.03
N GLY A 54 -12.30 18.63 16.51
CA GLY A 54 -13.65 18.39 17.05
C GLY A 54 -14.64 17.61 16.17
N ARG A 55 -14.42 17.41 14.86
CA ARG A 55 -15.24 16.50 14.03
C ARG A 55 -14.38 15.32 13.63
N ARG A 56 -14.36 14.34 14.53
CA ARG A 56 -13.42 13.20 14.54
C ARG A 56 -13.57 12.38 13.25
N LEU A 57 -12.63 12.54 12.32
CA LEU A 57 -12.31 11.47 11.38
C LEU A 57 -11.63 10.38 12.22
N GLY A 58 -12.29 9.23 12.34
CA GLY A 58 -11.74 8.09 13.04
C GLY A 58 -10.68 7.38 12.21
N ARG A 59 -10.09 6.35 12.83
CA ARG A 59 -9.02 5.54 12.23
C ARG A 59 -9.42 4.91 10.88
N ASN A 60 -10.72 4.67 10.68
CA ASN A 60 -11.26 4.04 9.48
C ASN A 60 -11.66 5.04 8.39
N SER A 61 -11.78 6.34 8.71
CA SER A 61 -12.25 7.33 7.72
C SER A 61 -11.28 7.46 6.55
N LEU A 62 -9.96 7.42 6.80
CA LEU A 62 -8.98 7.44 5.70
C LEU A 62 -9.10 6.20 4.81
N ARG A 63 -9.27 5.01 5.40
CA ARG A 63 -9.44 3.77 4.65
C ARG A 63 -10.67 3.85 3.73
N ILE A 64 -11.82 4.21 4.29
CA ILE A 64 -13.08 4.33 3.56
C ILE A 64 -13.01 5.40 2.47
N HIS A 65 -12.35 6.52 2.76
CA HIS A 65 -12.11 7.57 1.77
C HIS A 65 -11.25 7.08 0.60
N VAL A 66 -10.10 6.48 0.89
CA VAL A 66 -9.17 5.93 -0.12
C VAL A 66 -9.85 4.84 -0.95
N GLU A 67 -10.53 3.88 -0.31
CA GLU A 67 -11.26 2.84 -1.01
C GLU A 67 -12.39 3.39 -1.88
N SER A 68 -13.06 4.47 -1.45
CA SER A 68 -14.09 5.12 -2.26
C SER A 68 -13.48 5.76 -3.50
N ILE A 69 -12.34 6.42 -3.38
CA ILE A 69 -11.65 7.01 -4.55
C ILE A 69 -11.17 5.92 -5.50
N ILE A 70 -10.70 4.77 -5.01
CA ILE A 70 -10.38 3.62 -5.89
C ILE A 70 -11.60 3.17 -6.72
N LYS A 71 -12.82 3.35 -6.21
CA LYS A 71 -14.05 2.94 -6.91
C LYS A 71 -14.51 3.95 -7.96
N VAL A 72 -14.28 5.25 -7.77
CA VAL A 72 -14.89 6.30 -8.61
C VAL A 72 -13.91 7.31 -9.19
N GLY A 73 -12.65 7.26 -8.79
CA GLY A 73 -11.61 8.22 -9.16
C GLY A 73 -10.47 7.59 -9.94
N THR A 74 -9.43 8.40 -10.12
CA THR A 74 -8.18 8.07 -10.78
C THR A 74 -7.11 7.65 -9.78
N ASP A 75 -6.09 6.95 -10.26
CA ASP A 75 -4.91 6.57 -9.49
C ASP A 75 -4.22 7.79 -8.84
N ASP A 76 -4.17 8.93 -9.54
CA ASP A 76 -3.62 10.19 -9.03
C ASP A 76 -4.45 10.75 -7.85
N GLU A 77 -5.78 10.67 -7.94
CA GLU A 77 -6.68 11.07 -6.84
C GLU A 77 -6.52 10.15 -5.63
N VAL A 78 -6.26 8.86 -5.82
CA VAL A 78 -5.98 7.91 -4.72
C VAL A 78 -4.69 8.32 -4.00
N CYS A 79 -3.62 8.60 -4.75
CA CYS A 79 -2.36 9.07 -4.19
C CYS A 79 -2.53 10.38 -3.42
N ALA A 80 -3.22 11.36 -4.01
CA ALA A 80 -3.49 12.65 -3.36
C ALA A 80 -4.31 12.51 -2.08
N ALA A 81 -5.29 11.59 -2.04
CA ALA A 81 -6.10 11.34 -0.86
C ALA A 81 -5.30 10.69 0.28
N ILE A 82 -4.39 9.80 -0.07
CA ILE A 82 -3.44 9.21 0.87
C ILE A 82 -2.57 10.32 1.45
N GLU A 83 -1.89 11.12 0.63
CA GLU A 83 -1.07 12.25 1.07
C GLU A 83 -1.85 13.26 1.93
N GLN A 84 -3.10 13.57 1.55
CA GLN A 84 -3.98 14.42 2.35
C GLN A 84 -4.26 13.82 3.74
N GLY A 85 -4.45 12.50 3.82
CA GLY A 85 -4.56 11.78 5.10
C GLY A 85 -3.32 11.94 5.96
N HIS A 86 -2.13 11.81 5.37
CA HIS A 86 -0.86 12.02 6.05
C HIS A 86 -0.72 13.43 6.63
N HIS A 87 -0.99 14.46 5.81
CA HIS A 87 -0.95 15.85 6.24
C HIS A 87 -1.97 16.17 7.34
N ARG A 88 -3.08 15.42 7.40
CA ARG A 88 -4.07 15.50 8.49
C ARG A 88 -3.67 14.72 9.75
N GLY A 89 -2.48 14.10 9.78
CA GLY A 89 -1.99 13.28 10.89
C GLY A 89 -2.71 11.94 11.05
N LEU A 90 -3.47 11.52 10.03
CA LEU A 90 -4.14 10.22 10.03
C LEU A 90 -3.09 9.14 9.75
N ARG A 91 -3.05 8.12 10.61
CA ARG A 91 -2.15 6.98 10.41
C ARG A 91 -2.68 6.11 9.28
N PHE A 92 -1.81 5.83 8.31
CA PHE A 92 -2.10 4.84 7.29
C PHE A 92 -2.21 3.44 7.90
N THR A 93 -3.16 2.68 7.38
CA THR A 93 -3.17 1.24 7.58
C THR A 93 -2.13 0.61 6.66
N ALA A 94 -1.65 -0.58 7.01
CA ALA A 94 -0.79 -1.36 6.11
C ALA A 94 -1.46 -1.56 4.73
N GLU A 95 -2.78 -1.70 4.71
CA GLU A 95 -3.58 -1.79 3.48
C GLU A 95 -3.51 -0.53 2.61
N ALA A 96 -3.59 0.67 3.19
CA ALA A 96 -3.44 1.92 2.44
C ALA A 96 -2.05 2.03 1.80
N TYR A 97 -0.99 1.64 2.52
CA TYR A 97 0.36 1.58 1.95
C TYR A 97 0.48 0.57 0.80
N ARG A 98 -0.12 -0.63 0.93
CA ARG A 98 -0.14 -1.64 -0.14
C ARG A 98 -0.78 -1.10 -1.42
N ILE A 99 -1.90 -0.38 -1.28
CA ILE A 99 -2.60 0.25 -2.41
C ILE A 99 -1.69 1.31 -3.05
N LEU A 100 -1.14 2.21 -2.24
CA LEU A 100 -0.25 3.29 -2.70
C LEU A 100 0.92 2.75 -3.53
N VAL A 101 1.66 1.76 -3.01
CA VAL A 101 2.83 1.24 -3.74
C VAL A 101 2.45 0.42 -4.95
N THR A 102 1.27 -0.21 -4.95
CA THR A 102 0.76 -0.91 -6.15
C THR A 102 0.48 0.07 -7.27
N ILE A 103 -0.15 1.21 -6.95
CA ILE A 103 -0.45 2.27 -7.92
C ILE A 103 0.84 2.95 -8.40
N ARG A 104 1.70 3.41 -7.49
CA ARG A 104 2.95 4.09 -7.88
C ARG A 104 3.88 3.20 -8.70
N SER A 105 3.94 1.90 -8.39
CA SER A 105 4.72 0.96 -9.22
C SER A 105 4.09 0.72 -10.60
N SER A 106 2.77 0.72 -10.74
CA SER A 106 2.11 0.58 -12.06
C SER A 106 2.26 1.83 -12.91
N THR A 107 2.37 3.02 -12.31
CA THR A 107 2.62 4.30 -13.02
C THR A 107 4.10 4.58 -13.27
N GLY A 108 5.00 3.78 -12.68
CA GLY A 108 6.45 3.95 -12.81
C GLY A 108 7.02 5.09 -11.99
N ASP A 109 6.25 5.56 -11.01
CA ASP A 109 6.71 6.53 -10.04
C ASP A 109 7.79 5.89 -9.14
N GLY A 110 8.97 6.52 -9.12
CA GLY A 110 10.12 6.07 -8.35
C GLY A 110 9.90 6.09 -6.84
N ASP A 111 8.91 6.86 -6.37
CA ASP A 111 8.57 6.98 -4.96
C ASP A 111 8.03 5.68 -4.35
N ALA A 112 7.50 4.76 -5.19
CA ALA A 112 7.07 3.44 -4.72
C ALA A 112 8.19 2.71 -3.96
N MET A 113 9.42 2.79 -4.48
CA MET A 113 10.58 2.17 -3.84
C MET A 113 10.97 2.88 -2.54
N ALA A 114 10.93 4.21 -2.51
CA ALA A 114 11.26 4.98 -1.31
C ALA A 114 10.35 4.60 -0.13
N ILE A 115 9.05 4.47 -0.39
CA ILE A 115 8.06 4.05 0.62
C ILE A 115 8.38 2.65 1.18
N MET A 116 8.70 1.69 0.30
CA MET A 116 8.98 0.31 0.71
C MET A 116 10.33 0.15 1.42
N GLU A 117 11.27 1.05 1.17
CA GLU A 117 12.56 1.08 1.87
C GLU A 117 12.46 1.70 3.26
N GLU A 118 11.59 2.70 3.43
CA GLU A 118 11.32 3.30 4.72
C GLU A 118 10.64 2.30 5.67
N ASP A 119 9.64 1.57 5.17
CA ASP A 119 8.96 0.52 5.92
C ASP A 119 8.43 -0.56 4.98
N SER A 120 8.99 -1.78 5.05
CA SER A 120 8.49 -2.92 4.25
C SER A 120 7.53 -3.83 5.02
N SER A 121 7.29 -3.56 6.31
CA SER A 121 6.48 -4.42 7.18
C SER A 121 5.02 -4.49 6.76
N PHE A 122 4.55 -3.47 6.03
CA PHE A 122 3.20 -3.47 5.49
C PHE A 122 3.04 -4.45 4.32
N LEU A 123 4.09 -4.89 3.64
CA LEU A 123 3.98 -5.76 2.47
C LEU A 123 3.50 -7.16 2.86
N ASN A 124 2.69 -7.76 2.00
CA ASN A 124 2.36 -9.18 2.05
C ASN A 124 2.74 -9.84 0.72
N SER A 125 2.70 -11.17 0.66
CA SER A 125 3.10 -11.96 -0.51
C SER A 125 2.46 -11.45 -1.81
N ASN A 126 1.14 -11.22 -1.78
CA ASN A 126 0.40 -10.76 -2.95
C ASN A 126 0.83 -9.36 -3.41
N THR A 127 1.02 -8.43 -2.48
CA THR A 127 1.43 -7.06 -2.82
C THR A 127 2.86 -7.04 -3.36
N PHE A 128 3.77 -7.78 -2.71
CA PHE A 128 5.15 -7.93 -3.16
C PHE A 128 5.23 -8.42 -4.61
N LEU A 129 4.58 -9.55 -4.93
CA LEU A 129 4.61 -10.10 -6.29
C LEU A 129 3.98 -9.15 -7.32
N LYS A 130 2.93 -8.43 -6.93
CA LYS A 130 2.24 -7.49 -7.81
C LYS A 130 3.11 -6.27 -8.12
N VAL A 131 3.74 -5.68 -7.11
CA VAL A 131 4.68 -4.55 -7.28
C VAL A 131 5.91 -4.99 -8.08
N LEU A 132 6.46 -6.17 -7.78
CA LEU A 132 7.58 -6.73 -8.52
C LEU A 132 7.24 -6.87 -10.02
N ARG A 133 6.06 -7.42 -10.34
CA ARG A 133 5.57 -7.53 -11.72
C ARG A 133 5.44 -6.16 -12.39
N ASN A 134 4.91 -5.17 -11.67
CA ASN A 134 4.77 -3.82 -12.19
C ASN A 134 6.12 -3.22 -12.59
N PHE A 135 7.15 -3.35 -11.74
CA PHE A 135 8.49 -2.85 -12.09
C PHE A 135 9.08 -3.58 -13.29
N LEU A 136 8.95 -4.90 -13.37
CA LEU A 136 9.46 -5.68 -14.50
C LEU A 136 8.75 -5.31 -15.81
N ASN A 137 7.42 -5.22 -15.82
CA ASN A 137 6.65 -4.83 -17.00
C ASN A 137 7.00 -3.43 -17.53
N ARG A 138 7.53 -2.56 -16.66
CA ARG A 138 7.96 -1.21 -17.02
C ARG A 138 9.45 -1.10 -17.34
N GLY A 139 10.17 -2.21 -17.35
CA GLY A 139 11.62 -2.22 -17.56
C GLY A 139 12.44 -1.64 -16.40
N MET A 140 11.82 -1.46 -15.22
CA MET A 140 12.45 -0.92 -14.02
C MET A 140 13.18 -2.03 -13.24
N GLN A 141 14.09 -2.73 -13.91
CA GLN A 141 14.74 -3.92 -13.35
C GLN A 141 15.55 -3.62 -12.08
N SER A 142 16.24 -2.47 -12.02
CA SER A 142 16.97 -2.03 -10.83
C SER A 142 16.04 -1.90 -9.61
N SER A 143 14.83 -1.36 -9.80
CA SER A 143 13.83 -1.27 -8.74
C SER A 143 13.28 -2.64 -8.34
N ALA A 144 13.05 -3.53 -9.31
CA ALA A 144 12.62 -4.91 -9.04
C ALA A 144 13.65 -5.69 -8.21
N LEU A 145 14.94 -5.59 -8.56
CA LEU A 145 16.03 -6.20 -7.80
C LEU A 145 16.16 -5.62 -6.39
N ARG A 146 16.04 -4.29 -6.28
CA ARG A 146 16.11 -3.60 -4.99
C ARG A 146 14.95 -3.96 -4.07
N LEU A 147 13.72 -4.03 -4.60
CA LEU A 147 12.55 -4.52 -3.87
C LEU A 147 12.78 -5.93 -3.33
N PHE A 148 13.31 -6.82 -4.16
CA PHE A 148 13.61 -8.18 -3.76
C PHE A 148 14.59 -8.22 -2.58
N GLN A 149 15.67 -7.43 -2.65
CA GLN A 149 16.67 -7.35 -1.58
C GLN A 149 16.07 -6.85 -0.25
N VAL A 150 15.26 -5.78 -0.29
CA VAL A 150 14.57 -5.24 0.90
C VAL A 150 13.70 -6.32 1.55
N ILE A 151 12.92 -7.04 0.75
CA ILE A 151 12.04 -8.09 1.26
C ILE A 151 12.82 -9.28 1.83
N ASN A 152 13.88 -9.72 1.15
CA ASN A 152 14.70 -10.84 1.59
C ASN A 152 15.42 -10.52 2.91
N MET A 153 15.90 -9.28 3.09
CA MET A 153 16.54 -8.84 4.33
C MET A 153 15.57 -8.81 5.51
N ASN A 154 14.35 -8.32 5.28
CA ASN A 154 13.38 -8.14 6.36
C ASN A 154 12.55 -9.40 6.66
N GLN A 155 12.68 -10.46 5.86
CA GLN A 155 12.00 -11.77 6.03
C GLN A 155 10.48 -11.67 6.24
N VAL A 156 9.84 -10.66 5.65
CA VAL A 156 8.40 -10.38 5.85
C VAL A 156 7.52 -11.31 5.00
N ILE A 157 8.11 -11.97 3.99
CA ILE A 157 7.41 -12.73 2.96
C ILE A 157 7.77 -14.20 3.04
N GLY A 158 6.77 -15.08 2.87
CA GLY A 158 6.96 -16.54 2.87
C GLY A 158 7.84 -17.02 1.71
N SER A 159 8.53 -18.15 1.92
CA SER A 159 9.49 -18.73 0.97
C SER A 159 8.91 -18.97 -0.42
N GLU A 160 7.67 -19.45 -0.52
CA GLU A 160 6.98 -19.68 -1.81
C GLU A 160 6.90 -18.40 -2.66
N SER A 161 6.51 -17.29 -2.05
CA SER A 161 6.37 -16.01 -2.76
C SER A 161 7.73 -15.39 -3.07
N LEU A 162 8.73 -15.58 -2.21
CA LEU A 162 10.12 -15.21 -2.51
C LEU A 162 10.65 -15.97 -3.72
N ASN A 163 10.43 -17.30 -3.78
CA ASN A 163 10.85 -18.12 -4.90
C ASN A 163 10.19 -17.65 -6.19
N GLU A 164 8.89 -17.38 -6.16
CA GLU A 164 8.15 -16.85 -7.31
C GLU A 164 8.72 -15.49 -7.78
N GLY A 165 9.06 -14.60 -6.85
CA GLY A 165 9.71 -13.34 -7.17
C GLY A 165 11.09 -13.53 -7.83
N CYS A 166 11.87 -14.49 -7.35
CA CYS A 166 13.15 -14.87 -7.95
C CYS A 166 12.96 -15.40 -9.38
N ARG A 167 11.97 -16.28 -9.61
CA ARG A 167 11.63 -16.81 -10.93
C ARG A 167 11.33 -15.68 -11.91
N MET A 168 10.47 -14.75 -11.52
CA MET A 168 10.12 -13.59 -12.35
C MET A 168 11.34 -12.74 -12.72
N LEU A 169 12.26 -12.50 -11.79
CA LEU A 169 13.49 -11.74 -12.05
C LEU A 169 14.44 -12.46 -13.02
N ILE A 170 14.58 -13.78 -12.87
CA ILE A 170 15.40 -14.63 -13.74
C ILE A 170 14.84 -14.63 -15.16
N GLU A 171 13.54 -14.93 -15.31
CA GLU A 171 12.87 -14.96 -16.60
C GLU A 171 12.97 -13.62 -17.32
N TYR A 172 12.74 -12.52 -16.59
CA TYR A 172 12.89 -11.18 -17.15
C TYR A 172 14.32 -10.93 -17.64
N GLY A 173 15.34 -11.25 -16.83
CA GLY A 173 16.75 -11.08 -17.21
C GLY A 173 17.11 -11.86 -18.46
N LEU A 174 16.69 -13.14 -18.55
CA LEU A 174 16.90 -13.97 -19.73
C LEU A 174 16.22 -13.42 -20.99
N GLN A 175 14.96 -12.99 -20.87
CA GLN A 175 14.19 -12.44 -22.00
C GLN A 175 14.81 -11.16 -22.57
N HIS A 176 15.47 -10.36 -21.73
CA HIS A 176 16.04 -9.07 -22.11
C HIS A 176 17.56 -9.07 -22.27
N GLY A 177 18.21 -10.25 -22.19
CA GLY A 177 19.66 -10.40 -22.33
C GLY A 177 20.48 -9.85 -21.15
N ASP A 178 19.87 -9.61 -19.98
CA ASP A 178 20.58 -9.28 -18.74
C ASP A 178 20.95 -10.56 -17.97
N GLU A 179 21.96 -11.26 -18.49
CA GLU A 179 22.51 -12.46 -17.87
C GLU A 179 23.03 -12.20 -16.45
N HIS A 180 23.60 -11.01 -16.19
CA HIS A 180 24.10 -10.64 -14.86
C HIS A 180 22.97 -10.42 -13.85
N GLY A 181 21.86 -9.79 -14.27
CA GLY A 181 20.64 -9.72 -13.46
C GLY A 181 20.10 -11.10 -13.13
N ALA A 182 19.96 -11.97 -14.13
CA ALA A 182 19.48 -13.34 -13.97
C ALA A 182 20.37 -14.15 -13.01
N GLN A 183 21.70 -14.09 -13.18
CA GLN A 183 22.67 -14.76 -12.28
C GLN A 183 22.59 -14.25 -10.84
N ARG A 184 22.39 -12.94 -10.63
CA ARG A 184 22.23 -12.39 -9.28
C ARG A 184 20.96 -12.89 -8.61
N SER A 185 19.84 -12.89 -9.32
CA SER A 185 18.55 -13.38 -8.81
C SER A 185 18.59 -14.87 -8.48
N LEU A 186 19.30 -15.63 -9.30
CA LEU A 186 19.58 -17.04 -9.07
C LEU A 186 20.45 -17.29 -7.84
N LYS A 187 21.52 -16.50 -7.66
CA LYS A 187 22.37 -16.59 -6.47
C LYS A 187 21.56 -16.35 -5.19
N ILE A 188 20.66 -15.36 -5.21
CA ILE A 188 19.77 -15.09 -4.08
C ILE A 188 18.80 -16.26 -3.82
N LEU A 189 18.29 -16.90 -4.88
CA LEU A 189 17.46 -18.08 -4.77
C LEU A 189 18.23 -19.27 -4.15
N ALA A 190 19.47 -19.51 -4.60
CA ALA A 190 20.34 -20.57 -4.09
C ALA A 190 20.77 -20.34 -2.63
N GLU A 191 20.96 -19.09 -2.21
CA GLU A 191 21.25 -18.73 -0.82
C GLU A 191 20.03 -18.89 0.10
N ASN A 192 18.82 -18.95 -0.47
CA ASN A 192 17.59 -19.22 0.27
C ASN A 192 17.48 -20.72 0.56
N ARG A 193 17.95 -21.14 1.74
CA ARG A 193 18.01 -22.55 2.18
C ARG A 193 16.66 -23.30 2.24
N ASN A 194 15.55 -22.61 2.02
CA ASN A 194 14.20 -23.16 1.97
C ASN A 194 13.57 -23.05 0.56
N ALA A 195 14.36 -22.69 -0.45
CA ALA A 195 13.89 -22.62 -1.82
C ALA A 195 13.88 -24.03 -2.43
N ASP A 196 12.70 -24.63 -2.55
CA ASP A 196 12.47 -25.70 -3.52
C ASP A 196 12.59 -25.07 -4.92
N VAL A 197 13.79 -25.11 -5.49
CA VAL A 197 14.04 -24.62 -6.85
C VAL A 197 13.65 -25.74 -7.81
N GLU A 198 12.46 -25.63 -8.41
CA GLU A 198 12.03 -26.58 -9.43
C GLU A 198 12.99 -26.58 -10.62
N GLU A 199 13.37 -27.78 -11.09
CA GLU A 199 14.29 -28.02 -12.21
C GLU A 199 13.87 -27.29 -13.50
N SER A 200 12.56 -27.07 -13.68
CA SER A 200 11.95 -26.30 -14.76
C SER A 200 12.43 -24.84 -14.84
N THR A 201 12.82 -24.25 -13.71
CA THR A 201 13.32 -22.87 -13.59
C THR A 201 14.79 -22.75 -13.99
N LEU A 202 15.57 -23.80 -13.74
CA LEU A 202 17.02 -23.84 -13.99
C LEU A 202 17.34 -24.21 -15.45
N LEU A 203 16.54 -25.07 -16.06
CA LEU A 203 16.75 -25.58 -17.42
C LEU A 203 16.92 -24.49 -18.50
N PRO A 204 16.16 -23.37 -18.52
CA PRO A 204 16.39 -22.28 -19.47
C PRO A 204 17.75 -21.59 -19.30
N LEU A 205 18.22 -21.39 -18.06
CA LEU A 205 19.54 -20.82 -17.75
C LEU A 205 20.68 -21.75 -18.20
N LEU A 206 20.52 -23.06 -17.95
CA LEU A 206 21.48 -24.09 -18.35
C LEU A 206 21.56 -24.27 -19.88
N ARG A 207 20.46 -23.96 -20.61
CA ARG A 207 20.40 -24.10 -22.07
C ARG A 207 20.88 -22.87 -22.85
N GLN A 208 20.75 -21.67 -22.30
CA GLN A 208 21.25 -20.45 -22.93
C GLN A 208 22.72 -20.17 -22.59
N GLY A 209 23.19 -20.58 -21.41
CA GLY A 209 24.60 -20.52 -21.04
C GLY A 209 25.36 -21.75 -21.55
N THR A 210 25.64 -21.85 -22.85
CA THR A 210 26.45 -22.95 -23.39
C THR A 210 27.92 -22.93 -22.97
N ASP A 211 28.39 -21.97 -22.17
CA ASP A 211 29.81 -21.92 -21.76
C ASP A 211 30.11 -21.05 -20.52
N SER A 212 29.20 -20.99 -19.53
CA SER A 212 29.41 -20.15 -18.34
C SER A 212 29.56 -20.97 -17.06
N ASP A 213 30.62 -20.68 -16.29
CA ASP A 213 30.87 -21.13 -14.91
C ASP A 213 29.62 -21.07 -13.98
N ALA A 214 28.65 -20.21 -14.31
CA ALA A 214 27.37 -20.09 -13.59
C ALA A 214 26.48 -21.34 -13.70
N VAL A 215 26.52 -22.05 -14.83
CA VAL A 215 25.80 -23.31 -15.09
C VAL A 215 26.43 -24.46 -14.30
N ALA A 216 27.77 -24.52 -14.25
CA ALA A 216 28.50 -25.54 -13.50
C ALA A 216 28.23 -25.43 -11.99
N ARG A 217 28.21 -24.20 -11.43
CA ARG A 217 27.89 -23.98 -10.01
C ARG A 217 26.43 -24.26 -9.66
N LEU A 218 25.53 -24.18 -10.64
CA LEU A 218 24.12 -24.55 -10.48
C LEU A 218 23.89 -26.07 -10.44
N GLN A 219 24.72 -26.85 -11.14
CA GLN A 219 24.65 -28.31 -11.13
C GLN A 219 25.35 -28.93 -9.90
N GLU A 220 26.24 -28.17 -9.25
CA GLU A 220 26.89 -28.58 -7.98
C GLU A 220 26.04 -28.31 -6.73
N LEU A 221 25.08 -27.37 -6.81
CA LEU A 221 24.08 -27.08 -5.78
C LEU A 221 22.91 -28.07 -5.86
#